data_AF-A0A1K1R9Y6-F1
#
_entry.id   AF-A0A1K1R9Y6-F1
#
_cell.length_a   1.000
_cell.length_b   1.000
_cell.length_c   1.000
_cell.angle_alpha   90.00
_cell.angle_beta   90.00
_cell.angle_gamma   90.00
#
_symmetry.space_group_name_H-M   'P 1'
#
loop_
_entity.id
_entity.type
_entity.pdbx_description
1 polymer ?
#
loop_
_entity_poly.entity_id
_entity_poly.type
_entity_poly.pdbx_seq_one_letter_code
_entity_poly.pdbx_strand_id
1 'polypeptide(L)'
;MLKYKKFSLGLLGFSALLLLIYVVMSLLGYMASAGPVLVFFFISLAAGFSGFSHLRGYVYTIMIFAAVSLAMYYPEYFISLGDFKLTGLITPLIQLIMFGMGTSMSARDFESVIRAPRGVLVGVTAQFLIMPLSGFVLAGLSDFPAEIAAGIVLIGCSPSGMASNVMAYLAKANLALSLTITSIATLLSPFLTPVLMKLLAGEFIAIDVLAMMWSIVKMIIIPIGAGLI
;
A
#
# COMPACT_ATOMS: atom_id res chain seq x y z
N MET A 1 -15.69 30.04 2.39
CA MET A 1 -14.47 29.50 1.73
C MET A 1 -13.15 30.11 2.28
N LEU A 2 -13.03 31.44 2.43
CA LEU A 2 -11.80 32.08 2.96
C LEU A 2 -11.45 31.73 4.42
N LYS A 3 -12.44 31.62 5.32
CA LYS A 3 -12.22 31.28 6.73
C LYS A 3 -11.65 29.86 6.91
N TYR A 4 -12.06 28.93 6.04
CA TYR A 4 -11.58 27.55 6.02
C TYR A 4 -10.11 27.45 5.58
N LYS A 5 -9.72 28.22 4.54
CA LYS A 5 -8.31 28.31 4.12
C LYS A 5 -7.41 28.94 5.18
N LYS A 6 -7.87 29.97 5.89
CA LYS A 6 -7.09 30.58 7.00
C LYS A 6 -6.86 29.59 8.15
N PHE A 7 -7.88 28.81 8.51
CA PHE A 7 -7.75 27.76 9.54
C PHE A 7 -6.76 26.67 9.12
N SER A 8 -6.89 26.18 7.87
CA SER A 8 -5.97 25.18 7.31
C SER A 8 -4.53 25.69 7.19
N LEU A 9 -4.31 26.97 6.86
CA LEU A 9 -2.98 27.58 6.90
C LEU A 9 -2.41 27.64 8.32
N GLY A 10 -3.25 27.94 9.32
CA GLY A 10 -2.86 27.90 10.73
C GLY A 10 -2.41 26.49 11.17
N LEU A 11 -3.10 25.44 10.71
CA LEU A 11 -2.70 24.06 10.95
C LEU A 11 -1.36 23.70 10.30
N LEU A 12 -1.07 24.21 9.10
CA LEU A 12 0.25 24.03 8.47
C LEU A 12 1.37 24.72 9.27
N GLY A 13 1.10 25.91 9.81
CA GLY A 13 2.06 26.59 10.70
C GLY A 13 2.29 25.81 12.00
N PHE A 14 1.22 25.24 12.57
CA PHE A 14 1.30 24.41 13.76
C PHE A 14 2.06 23.10 13.51
N SER A 15 1.84 22.44 12.38
CA SER A 15 2.59 21.23 12.02
C SER A 15 4.08 21.52 11.84
N ALA A 16 4.45 22.65 11.20
CA ALA A 16 5.86 23.05 11.11
C ALA A 16 6.52 23.23 12.48
N LEU A 17 5.81 23.80 13.46
CA LEU A 17 6.28 23.92 14.84
C LEU A 17 6.43 22.55 15.52
N LEU A 18 5.48 21.63 15.35
CA LEU A 18 5.59 20.27 15.88
C LEU A 18 6.79 19.52 15.28
N LEU A 19 7.05 19.68 13.99
CA LEU A 19 8.23 19.08 13.36
C LEU A 19 9.52 19.62 13.95
N LEU A 20 9.59 20.94 14.19
CA LEU A 20 10.76 21.55 14.83
C LEU A 20 10.96 21.04 16.25
N ILE A 21 9.88 20.92 17.03
CA ILE A 21 9.93 20.33 18.38
C ILE A 21 10.42 18.88 18.30
N TYR A 22 9.91 18.07 17.38
CA TYR A 22 10.35 16.69 17.20
C TYR A 22 11.85 16.59 16.90
N VAL A 23 12.36 17.43 15.98
CA VAL A 23 13.79 17.49 15.64
C VAL A 23 14.63 17.89 16.85
N VAL A 24 14.22 18.93 17.59
CA VAL A 24 14.92 19.37 18.80
C VAL A 24 14.93 18.27 19.88
N MET A 25 13.79 17.64 20.15
CA MET A 25 13.71 16.52 21.10
C MET A 25 14.59 15.35 20.69
N SER A 26 14.64 15.04 19.38
CA SER A 26 15.50 13.99 18.83
C SER A 26 16.98 14.30 19.01
N LEU A 27 17.41 15.54 18.74
CA LEU A 27 18.79 16.00 18.93
C LEU A 27 19.22 16.04 20.39
N LEU A 28 18.29 16.32 21.31
CA LEU A 28 18.52 16.30 22.75
C LEU A 28 18.46 14.89 23.37
N GLY A 29 18.24 13.84 22.56
CA GLY A 29 18.22 12.45 23.01
C GLY A 29 16.87 11.97 23.59
N TYR A 30 15.82 12.80 23.54
CA TYR A 30 14.47 12.46 24.05
C TYR A 30 13.63 11.69 23.02
N MET A 31 14.21 10.73 22.31
CA MET A 31 13.50 10.03 21.24
C MET A 31 12.27 9.27 21.75
N ALA A 32 12.35 8.60 22.89
CA ALA A 32 11.25 7.81 23.45
C ALA A 32 9.98 8.64 23.73
N SER A 33 10.13 9.91 24.12
CA SER A 33 9.00 10.82 24.39
C SER A 33 8.60 11.67 23.19
N ALA A 34 9.35 11.63 22.08
CA ALA A 34 9.07 12.40 20.87
C ALA A 34 7.93 11.81 20.02
N GLY A 35 7.50 10.57 20.29
CA GLY A 35 6.47 9.85 19.55
C GLY A 35 5.14 10.61 19.36
N PRO A 36 4.49 11.12 20.43
CA PRO A 36 3.25 11.87 20.30
C PRO A 36 3.42 13.12 19.42
N VAL A 37 4.55 13.81 19.53
CA VAL A 37 4.84 15.02 18.74
C VAL A 37 4.87 14.69 17.25
N LEU A 38 5.50 13.57 16.86
CA LEU A 38 5.55 13.12 15.47
C LEU A 38 4.18 12.69 14.94
N VAL A 39 3.38 12.00 15.77
CA VAL A 39 2.02 11.58 15.39
C VAL A 39 1.12 12.80 15.20
N PHE A 40 1.13 13.75 16.15
CA PHE A 40 0.38 15.00 16.03
C PHE A 40 0.86 15.86 14.87
N PHE A 41 2.15 15.84 14.55
CA PHE A 41 2.70 16.50 13.36
C PHE A 41 1.99 16.00 12.09
N PHE A 42 1.98 14.68 11.86
CA PHE A 42 1.34 14.11 10.68
C PHE A 42 -0.18 14.34 10.67
N ILE A 43 -0.88 14.18 11.80
CA ILE A 43 -2.33 14.46 11.88
C ILE A 43 -2.64 15.92 11.57
N SER A 44 -1.89 16.86 12.15
CA SER A 44 -2.06 18.29 11.90
C SER A 44 -1.74 18.65 10.45
N LEU A 45 -0.70 18.04 9.87
CA LEU A 45 -0.34 18.22 8.47
C LEU A 45 -1.45 17.70 7.53
N ALA A 46 -2.02 16.52 7.81
CA ALA A 46 -3.14 15.96 7.05
C ALA A 46 -4.38 16.87 7.12
N ALA A 47 -4.72 17.35 8.32
CA ALA A 47 -5.82 18.28 8.52
C ALA A 47 -5.56 19.61 7.77
N GLY A 48 -4.33 20.13 7.81
CA GLY A 48 -3.91 21.29 7.03
C GLY A 48 -4.08 21.07 5.52
N PHE A 49 -3.67 19.92 4.99
CA PHE A 49 -3.74 19.60 3.55
C PHE A 49 -5.18 19.52 3.03
N SER A 50 -6.13 19.09 3.86
CA SER A 50 -7.55 19.00 3.48
C SER A 50 -8.18 20.33 3.01
N GLY A 51 -7.63 21.46 3.49
CA GLY A 51 -8.09 22.81 3.16
C GLY A 51 -7.67 23.34 1.79
N PHE A 52 -6.72 22.69 1.12
CA PHE A 52 -6.21 23.09 -0.19
C PHE A 52 -6.60 22.07 -1.26
N SER A 53 -7.19 22.51 -2.37
CA SER A 53 -7.67 21.64 -3.45
C SER A 53 -6.57 20.76 -4.05
N HIS A 54 -5.36 21.32 -4.20
CA HIS A 54 -4.20 20.61 -4.76
C HIS A 54 -3.57 19.60 -3.78
N LEU A 55 -3.74 19.81 -2.47
CA LEU A 55 -3.10 18.97 -1.44
C LEU A 55 -4.03 17.91 -0.85
N ARG A 56 -5.35 18.05 -1.06
CA ARG A 56 -6.36 17.16 -0.50
C ARG A 56 -6.13 15.68 -0.86
N GLY A 57 -5.58 15.39 -2.03
CA GLY A 57 -5.26 14.02 -2.45
C GLY A 57 -4.22 13.31 -1.57
N TYR A 58 -3.35 14.05 -0.89
CA TYR A 58 -2.27 13.48 -0.08
C TYR A 58 -2.65 13.26 1.40
N VAL A 59 -3.85 13.68 1.82
CA VAL A 59 -4.32 13.54 3.21
C VAL A 59 -4.26 12.08 3.65
N TYR A 60 -4.71 11.15 2.79
CA TYR A 60 -4.66 9.71 3.08
C TYR A 60 -3.22 9.22 3.30
N THR A 61 -2.29 9.59 2.43
CA THR A 61 -0.88 9.22 2.55
C THR A 61 -0.25 9.76 3.84
N ILE A 62 -0.57 11.00 4.23
CA ILE A 62 -0.07 11.60 5.48
C ILE A 62 -0.65 10.88 6.71
N MET A 63 -1.90 10.46 6.65
CA MET A 63 -2.50 9.66 7.74
C MET A 63 -1.84 8.28 7.88
N ILE A 64 -1.34 7.67 6.81
CA ILE A 64 -0.53 6.45 6.90
C ILE A 64 0.75 6.72 7.70
N PHE A 65 1.45 7.83 7.45
CA PHE A 65 2.63 8.18 8.25
C PHE A 65 2.29 8.41 9.73
N ALA A 66 1.14 9.01 10.04
CA ALA A 66 0.68 9.13 11.42
C ALA A 66 0.46 7.75 12.08
N ALA A 67 -0.22 6.83 11.39
CA ALA A 67 -0.49 5.49 11.89
C ALA A 67 0.80 4.67 12.06
N VAL A 68 1.72 4.73 11.10
CA VAL A 68 3.04 4.06 11.18
C VAL A 68 3.85 4.62 12.35
N SER A 69 3.91 5.95 12.51
CA SER A 69 4.60 6.58 13.64
C SER A 69 4.02 6.12 14.98
N LEU A 70 2.69 6.07 15.09
CA LEU A 70 2.00 5.59 16.28
C LEU A 70 2.34 4.12 16.57
N ALA A 71 2.33 3.26 15.55
CA ALA A 71 2.66 1.85 15.69
C ALA A 71 4.14 1.60 16.04
N MET A 72 5.07 2.43 15.54
CA MET A 72 6.50 2.32 15.85
C MET A 72 6.82 2.75 17.28
N TYR A 73 6.17 3.82 17.77
CA TYR A 73 6.40 4.33 19.13
C TYR A 73 5.62 3.58 20.20
N TYR A 74 4.43 3.06 19.85
CA TYR A 74 3.53 2.39 20.78
C TYR A 74 3.07 1.03 20.24
N PRO A 75 4.01 0.10 19.97
CA PRO A 75 3.69 -1.19 19.35
C PRO A 75 2.79 -2.08 20.22
N GLU A 76 2.82 -1.87 21.54
CA GLU A 76 2.01 -2.61 22.52
C GLU A 76 0.51 -2.58 22.19
N TYR A 77 0.01 -1.46 21.64
CA TYR A 77 -1.39 -1.32 21.25
C TYR A 77 -1.77 -2.07 19.96
N PHE A 78 -0.78 -2.54 19.18
CA PHE A 78 -0.99 -3.13 17.86
C PHE A 78 -0.55 -4.61 17.76
N ILE A 79 0.09 -5.16 18.80
CA ILE A 79 0.54 -6.56 18.80
C ILE A 79 -0.53 -7.49 19.37
N SER A 80 -1.08 -7.18 20.55
CA SER A 80 -2.04 -8.03 21.24
C SER A 80 -3.02 -7.24 22.10
N LEU A 81 -4.28 -7.70 22.13
CA LEU A 81 -5.31 -7.20 23.02
C LEU A 81 -5.68 -8.33 24.01
N GLY A 82 -5.14 -8.28 25.22
CA GLY A 82 -5.20 -9.41 26.16
C GLY A 82 -4.51 -10.64 25.56
N ASP A 83 -5.22 -11.76 25.48
CA ASP A 83 -4.69 -13.01 24.90
C ASP A 83 -4.78 -13.08 23.36
N PHE A 84 -5.45 -12.11 22.72
CA PHE A 84 -5.69 -12.13 21.28
C PHE A 84 -4.59 -11.38 20.52
N LYS A 85 -3.89 -12.07 19.59
CA LYS A 85 -2.91 -11.45 18.69
C LYS A 85 -3.59 -10.73 17.53
N LEU A 86 -3.37 -9.43 17.42
CA LEU A 86 -3.97 -8.59 16.37
C LEU A 86 -3.47 -8.96 14.96
N THR A 87 -2.34 -9.67 14.84
CA THR A 87 -1.88 -10.25 13.56
C THR A 87 -2.92 -11.17 12.92
N GLY A 88 -3.78 -11.82 13.72
CA GLY A 88 -4.90 -12.61 13.22
C GLY A 88 -5.94 -11.80 12.44
N LEU A 89 -5.98 -10.47 12.63
CA LEU A 89 -6.88 -9.57 11.91
C LEU A 89 -6.35 -9.15 10.54
N ILE A 90 -5.07 -9.37 10.24
CA ILE A 90 -4.48 -8.96 8.95
C ILE A 90 -5.25 -9.61 7.79
N THR A 91 -5.45 -10.93 7.85
CA THR A 91 -6.18 -11.68 6.82
C THR A 91 -7.61 -11.16 6.61
N PRO A 92 -8.50 -11.09 7.62
CA PRO A 92 -9.86 -10.60 7.41
C PRO A 92 -9.90 -9.12 6.99
N LEU A 93 -8.98 -8.27 7.43
CA LEU A 93 -8.90 -6.89 6.98
C LEU A 93 -8.51 -6.79 5.50
N ILE A 94 -7.54 -7.60 5.04
CA ILE A 94 -7.20 -7.70 3.61
C ILE A 94 -8.40 -8.23 2.82
N GLN A 95 -9.10 -9.25 3.33
CA GLN A 95 -10.29 -9.78 2.68
C GLN A 95 -11.39 -8.73 2.55
N LEU A 96 -11.61 -7.89 3.57
CA LEU A 96 -12.56 -6.78 3.52
C LEU A 96 -12.17 -5.75 2.45
N ILE A 97 -10.89 -5.39 2.36
CA ILE A 97 -10.37 -4.47 1.34
C ILE A 97 -10.55 -5.07 -0.06
N MET A 98 -10.24 -6.35 -0.24
CA MET A 98 -10.36 -7.06 -1.51
C MET A 98 -11.82 -7.27 -1.93
N PHE A 99 -12.72 -7.50 -0.96
CA PHE A 99 -14.16 -7.49 -1.20
C PHE A 99 -14.63 -6.11 -1.70
N GLY A 100 -14.24 -5.03 -1.03
CA GLY A 100 -14.56 -3.67 -1.45
C GLY A 100 -13.97 -3.30 -2.83
N MET A 101 -12.82 -3.88 -3.19
CA MET A 101 -12.32 -3.80 -4.56
C MET A 101 -13.24 -4.55 -5.53
N GLY A 102 -13.65 -5.77 -5.20
CA GLY A 102 -14.57 -6.58 -6.01
C GLY A 102 -15.89 -5.88 -6.33
N THR A 103 -16.49 -5.19 -5.35
CA THR A 103 -17.76 -4.44 -5.55
C THR A 103 -17.61 -3.22 -6.47
N SER A 104 -16.38 -2.71 -6.62
CA SER A 104 -16.08 -1.61 -7.55
C SER A 104 -15.73 -2.07 -8.96
N MET A 105 -15.46 -3.37 -9.14
CA MET A 105 -15.14 -3.96 -10.44
C MET A 105 -16.42 -4.20 -11.25
N SER A 106 -16.36 -3.93 -12.55
CA SER A 106 -17.45 -4.21 -13.47
C SER A 106 -17.10 -5.38 -14.39
N ALA A 107 -18.11 -6.20 -14.74
CA ALA A 107 -17.98 -7.15 -15.85
C ALA A 107 -17.50 -6.49 -17.16
N ARG A 108 -17.78 -5.19 -17.33
CA ARG A 108 -17.34 -4.39 -18.50
C ARG A 108 -15.84 -4.08 -18.49
N ASP A 109 -15.19 -4.14 -17.33
CA ASP A 109 -13.73 -3.97 -17.24
C ASP A 109 -13.00 -5.13 -17.93
N PHE A 110 -13.65 -6.30 -17.98
CA PHE A 110 -13.18 -7.47 -18.72
C PHE A 110 -13.45 -7.36 -20.22
N GLU A 111 -14.55 -6.72 -20.63
CA GLU A 111 -14.81 -6.44 -22.05
C GLU A 111 -13.75 -5.49 -22.65
N SER A 112 -13.24 -4.56 -21.84
CA SER A 112 -12.18 -3.63 -22.23
C SER A 112 -10.85 -4.33 -22.57
N VAL A 113 -10.62 -5.55 -22.06
CA VAL A 113 -9.49 -6.41 -22.44
C VAL A 113 -9.52 -6.74 -23.93
N ILE A 114 -10.71 -7.06 -24.42
CA ILE A 114 -10.93 -7.45 -25.82
C ILE A 114 -10.81 -6.23 -26.74
N ARG A 115 -11.19 -5.05 -26.25
CA ARG A 115 -11.12 -3.79 -27.01
C ARG A 115 -9.70 -3.21 -27.12
N ALA A 116 -8.83 -3.44 -26.13
CA ALA A 116 -7.47 -2.91 -26.09
C ALA A 116 -6.40 -3.95 -25.67
N PRO A 117 -6.29 -5.11 -26.34
CA PRO A 117 -5.50 -6.25 -25.87
C PRO A 117 -4.01 -5.96 -25.80
N ARG A 118 -3.48 -5.15 -26.73
CA ARG A 118 -2.05 -4.77 -26.75
C ARG A 118 -1.66 -3.96 -25.53
N GLY A 119 -2.48 -2.98 -25.13
CA GLY A 119 -2.20 -2.13 -23.98
C GLY A 119 -2.23 -2.91 -22.67
N VAL A 120 -3.21 -3.81 -22.53
CA VAL A 120 -3.34 -4.69 -21.37
C VAL A 120 -2.15 -5.64 -21.27
N LEU A 121 -1.77 -6.30 -22.37
CA LEU A 121 -0.64 -7.23 -22.38
C LEU A 121 0.65 -6.52 -21.97
N VAL A 122 0.94 -5.36 -22.57
CA VAL A 122 2.12 -4.56 -22.22
C VAL A 122 2.09 -4.16 -20.75
N GLY A 123 0.96 -3.71 -20.22
CA GLY A 123 0.82 -3.31 -18.82
C GLY A 123 1.03 -4.46 -17.83
N VAL A 124 0.41 -5.61 -18.08
CA VAL A 124 0.53 -6.81 -17.22
C VAL A 124 1.94 -7.37 -17.29
N THR A 125 2.54 -7.48 -18.49
CA THR A 125 3.93 -7.93 -18.63
C THR A 125 4.89 -6.96 -17.95
N ALA A 126 4.71 -5.65 -18.11
CA ALA A 126 5.54 -4.66 -17.43
C ALA A 126 5.42 -4.78 -15.91
N GLN A 127 4.21 -4.98 -15.37
CA GLN A 127 3.99 -5.17 -13.92
C GLN A 127 4.76 -6.38 -13.39
N PHE A 128 4.64 -7.54 -14.04
CA PHE A 128 5.26 -8.79 -13.57
C PHE A 128 6.70 -9.01 -14.07
N LEU A 129 7.27 -8.05 -14.79
CA LEU A 129 8.67 -8.09 -15.22
C LEU A 129 9.47 -7.00 -14.50
N ILE A 130 9.06 -5.74 -14.63
CA ILE A 130 9.83 -4.60 -14.13
C ILE A 130 9.82 -4.58 -12.60
N MET A 131 8.67 -4.74 -11.94
CA MET A 131 8.58 -4.64 -10.48
C MET A 131 9.31 -5.78 -9.76
N PRO A 132 9.15 -7.06 -10.14
CA PRO A 132 9.88 -8.16 -9.51
C PRO A 132 11.39 -8.07 -9.71
N LEU A 133 11.84 -7.74 -10.93
CA LEU A 133 13.27 -7.58 -11.22
C LEU A 133 13.86 -6.40 -10.44
N SER A 134 13.14 -5.29 -10.34
CA SER A 134 13.57 -4.15 -9.52
C SER A 134 13.69 -4.56 -8.04
N GLY A 135 12.70 -5.29 -7.52
CA GLY A 135 12.74 -5.83 -6.16
C GLY A 135 13.92 -6.76 -5.92
N PHE A 136 14.20 -7.66 -6.85
CA PHE A 136 15.35 -8.57 -6.80
C PHE A 136 16.69 -7.84 -6.84
N VAL A 137 16.86 -6.88 -7.76
CA VAL A 137 18.08 -6.07 -7.85
C VAL A 137 18.28 -5.27 -6.58
N LEU A 138 17.24 -4.61 -6.07
CA LEU A 138 17.34 -3.85 -4.82
C LEU A 138 17.67 -4.77 -3.63
N ALA A 139 17.04 -5.94 -3.55
CA ALA A 139 17.30 -6.92 -2.50
C ALA A 139 18.76 -7.44 -2.56
N GLY A 140 19.28 -7.75 -3.75
CA GLY A 140 20.65 -8.24 -3.93
C GLY A 140 21.74 -7.17 -3.76
N LEU A 141 21.41 -5.89 -4.02
CA LEU A 141 22.30 -4.77 -3.75
C LEU A 141 22.27 -4.31 -2.28
N SER A 142 21.22 -4.68 -1.55
CA SER A 142 21.09 -4.35 -0.15
C SER A 142 21.72 -5.46 0.70
N ASP A 143 22.57 -5.10 1.66
CA ASP A 143 23.16 -6.05 2.62
C ASP A 143 22.15 -6.43 3.72
N PHE A 144 20.91 -6.74 3.31
CA PHE A 144 19.82 -7.04 4.23
C PHE A 144 19.77 -8.52 4.58
N PRO A 145 19.29 -8.86 5.80
CA PRO A 145 18.89 -10.21 6.15
C PRO A 145 17.96 -10.83 5.11
N ALA A 146 18.07 -12.14 4.91
CA ALA A 146 17.36 -12.88 3.87
C ALA A 146 15.83 -12.69 3.94
N GLU A 147 15.26 -12.58 5.13
CA GLU A 147 13.82 -12.36 5.35
C GLU A 147 13.37 -10.98 4.85
N ILE A 148 14.20 -9.96 5.04
CA ILE A 148 13.92 -8.59 4.57
C ILE A 148 14.09 -8.53 3.05
N ALA A 149 15.15 -9.12 2.51
CA ALA A 149 15.38 -9.23 1.08
C ALA A 149 14.20 -9.93 0.37
N ALA A 150 13.73 -11.06 0.90
CA ALA A 150 12.56 -11.75 0.39
C ALA A 150 11.28 -10.91 0.48
N GLY A 151 11.13 -10.10 1.53
CA GLY A 151 10.04 -9.13 1.66
C GLY A 151 10.06 -8.06 0.55
N ILE A 152 11.24 -7.54 0.19
CA ILE A 152 11.41 -6.58 -0.92
C ILE A 152 11.00 -7.22 -2.26
N VAL A 153 11.44 -8.46 -2.51
CA VAL A 153 11.03 -9.20 -3.72
C VAL A 153 9.52 -9.44 -3.73
N LEU A 154 8.92 -9.80 -2.59
CA LEU A 154 7.47 -10.02 -2.47
C LEU A 154 6.68 -8.76 -2.82
N ILE A 155 7.13 -7.58 -2.39
CA ILE A 155 6.53 -6.30 -2.77
C ILE A 155 6.57 -6.13 -4.30
N GLY A 156 7.70 -6.44 -4.94
CA GLY A 156 7.83 -6.38 -6.40
C GLY A 156 6.96 -7.41 -7.15
N CYS A 157 6.77 -8.60 -6.59
CA CYS A 157 5.95 -9.68 -7.14
C CYS A 157 4.45 -9.49 -6.94
N SER A 158 4.03 -8.56 -6.07
CA SER A 158 2.63 -8.33 -5.75
C SER A 158 1.91 -7.53 -6.87
N PRO A 159 0.63 -7.81 -7.14
CA PRO A 159 -0.14 -7.03 -8.11
C PRO A 159 -0.34 -5.58 -7.64
N SER A 160 -0.66 -4.69 -8.57
CA SER A 160 -0.88 -3.27 -8.27
C SER A 160 -2.14 -3.04 -7.44
N GLY A 161 -2.09 -2.07 -6.52
CA GLY A 161 -3.23 -1.69 -5.67
C GLY A 161 -4.15 -0.62 -6.29
N MET A 162 -5.33 -0.45 -5.68
CA MET A 162 -6.39 0.50 -6.06
C MET A 162 -5.94 1.96 -6.19
N ALA A 163 -4.92 2.37 -5.41
CA ALA A 163 -4.40 3.74 -5.43
C ALA A 163 -3.87 4.14 -6.82
N SER A 164 -3.35 3.19 -7.61
CA SER A 164 -2.87 3.44 -8.96
C SER A 164 -3.97 3.97 -9.90
N ASN A 165 -5.21 3.51 -9.72
CA ASN A 165 -6.36 3.95 -10.52
C ASN A 165 -6.73 5.41 -10.23
N VAL A 166 -6.64 5.83 -8.97
CA VAL A 166 -6.84 7.24 -8.58
C VAL A 166 -5.75 8.10 -9.20
N MET A 167 -4.50 7.66 -9.16
CA MET A 167 -3.38 8.39 -9.76
C MET A 167 -3.50 8.47 -11.29
N ALA A 168 -3.93 7.40 -11.95
CA ALA A 168 -4.20 7.40 -13.39
C ALA A 168 -5.30 8.42 -13.75
N TYR A 169 -6.37 8.49 -12.97
CA TYR A 169 -7.42 9.50 -13.14
C TYR A 169 -6.89 10.93 -12.97
N LEU A 170 -6.13 11.20 -11.90
CA LEU A 170 -5.54 12.52 -11.65
C LEU A 170 -4.54 12.93 -12.75
N ALA A 171 -3.78 11.98 -13.27
CA ALA A 171 -2.84 12.17 -14.37
C ALA A 171 -3.51 12.31 -15.75
N LYS A 172 -4.85 12.23 -15.82
CA LYS A 172 -5.63 12.19 -17.07
C LYS A 172 -5.20 11.05 -18.00
N ALA A 173 -4.72 9.96 -17.43
CA ALA A 173 -4.40 8.73 -18.16
C ALA A 173 -5.68 7.94 -18.48
N ASN A 174 -5.52 6.85 -19.23
CA ASN A 174 -6.63 5.96 -19.55
C ASN A 174 -7.03 5.14 -18.29
N LEU A 175 -8.03 5.64 -17.56
CA LEU A 175 -8.54 5.01 -16.35
C LEU A 175 -9.08 3.59 -16.60
N ALA A 176 -9.79 3.38 -17.70
CA ALA A 176 -10.32 2.07 -18.06
C ALA A 176 -9.18 1.05 -18.25
N LEU A 177 -8.10 1.45 -18.94
CA LEU A 177 -6.92 0.60 -19.09
C LEU A 177 -6.24 0.29 -17.74
N SER A 178 -6.11 1.28 -16.85
CA SER A 178 -5.54 1.09 -15.50
C SER A 178 -6.35 0.09 -14.67
N LEU A 179 -7.67 0.22 -14.68
CA LEU A 179 -8.59 -0.70 -14.01
C LEU A 179 -8.45 -2.12 -14.58
N THR A 180 -8.44 -2.26 -15.90
CA THR A 180 -8.29 -3.56 -16.57
C THR A 180 -6.95 -4.23 -16.26
N ILE A 181 -5.83 -3.50 -16.30
CA ILE A 181 -4.50 -4.04 -15.96
C ILE A 181 -4.49 -4.51 -14.51
N THR A 182 -4.99 -3.68 -13.59
CA THR A 182 -5.05 -4.01 -12.15
C THR A 182 -5.89 -5.25 -11.90
N SER A 183 -7.08 -5.34 -12.49
CA SER A 183 -7.98 -6.48 -12.36
C SER A 183 -7.35 -7.78 -12.88
N ILE A 184 -6.76 -7.75 -14.07
CA ILE A 184 -6.08 -8.94 -14.63
C ILE A 184 -4.87 -9.32 -13.79
N ALA A 185 -4.03 -8.36 -13.40
CA ALA A 185 -2.86 -8.65 -12.59
C ALA A 185 -3.25 -9.30 -11.26
N THR A 186 -4.31 -8.81 -10.62
CA THR A 186 -4.86 -9.39 -9.39
C THR A 186 -5.39 -10.80 -9.60
N LEU A 187 -6.10 -11.08 -10.70
CA LEU A 187 -6.57 -12.43 -11.01
C LEU A 187 -5.45 -13.41 -11.35
N LEU A 188 -4.37 -12.94 -11.97
CA LEU A 188 -3.18 -13.74 -12.30
C LEU A 188 -2.24 -13.93 -11.09
N SER A 189 -2.32 -13.04 -10.09
CA SER A 189 -1.44 -13.04 -8.92
C SER A 189 -1.35 -14.36 -8.15
N PRO A 190 -2.41 -15.18 -7.99
CA PRO A 190 -2.29 -16.45 -7.29
C PRO A 190 -1.30 -17.40 -7.96
N PHE A 191 -1.04 -17.26 -9.27
CA PHE A 191 -0.09 -18.07 -10.00
C PHE A 191 1.24 -17.34 -10.19
N LEU A 192 1.22 -16.10 -10.66
CA LEU A 192 2.43 -15.36 -11.01
C LEU A 192 3.25 -14.98 -9.77
N THR A 193 2.61 -14.51 -8.70
CA THR A 193 3.34 -14.05 -7.51
C THR A 193 4.13 -15.19 -6.84
N PRO A 194 3.57 -16.38 -6.57
CA PRO A 194 4.33 -17.49 -5.98
C PRO A 194 5.44 -18.03 -6.88
N VAL A 195 5.21 -18.09 -8.19
CA VAL A 195 6.22 -18.55 -9.16
C VAL A 195 7.38 -17.56 -9.23
N LEU A 196 7.11 -16.26 -9.35
CA LEU A 196 8.14 -15.22 -9.36
C LEU A 196 8.89 -15.16 -8.03
N MET A 197 8.19 -15.33 -6.91
CA MET A 197 8.82 -15.47 -5.59
C MET A 197 9.78 -16.66 -5.56
N LYS A 198 9.37 -17.83 -6.04
CA LYS A 198 10.24 -19.01 -6.07
C LYS A 198 11.48 -18.79 -6.95
N LEU A 199 11.31 -18.11 -8.08
CA LEU A 199 12.40 -17.83 -9.02
C LEU A 199 13.39 -16.78 -8.50
N LEU A 200 12.90 -15.72 -7.88
CA LEU A 200 13.72 -14.56 -7.51
C LEU A 200 14.15 -14.56 -6.03
N ALA A 201 13.30 -15.06 -5.14
CA ALA A 201 13.57 -15.09 -3.70
C ALA A 201 13.86 -16.48 -3.13
N GLY A 202 13.82 -17.52 -3.97
CA GLY A 202 14.10 -18.90 -3.56
C GLY A 202 15.52 -19.14 -3.06
N GLU A 203 16.47 -18.25 -3.41
CA GLU A 203 17.83 -18.25 -2.87
C GLU A 203 17.91 -17.64 -1.47
N PHE A 204 17.01 -16.71 -1.14
CA PHE A 204 16.98 -16.08 0.19
C PHE A 204 16.24 -16.96 1.20
N ILE A 205 15.08 -17.50 0.83
CA ILE A 205 14.21 -18.27 1.74
C ILE A 205 13.54 -19.46 1.04
N ALA A 206 13.19 -20.47 1.82
CA ALA A 206 12.39 -21.59 1.33
C ALA A 206 10.95 -21.13 1.05
N ILE A 207 10.53 -21.26 -0.21
CA ILE A 207 9.18 -20.85 -0.66
C ILE A 207 8.36 -22.09 -1.00
N ASP A 208 7.27 -22.27 -0.24
CA ASP A 208 6.19 -23.20 -0.57
C ASP A 208 5.22 -22.52 -1.53
N VAL A 209 5.38 -22.83 -2.82
CA VAL A 209 4.58 -22.25 -3.89
C VAL A 209 3.11 -22.58 -3.71
N LEU A 210 2.76 -23.85 -3.46
CA LEU A 210 1.37 -24.29 -3.38
C LEU A 210 0.64 -23.66 -2.18
N ALA A 211 1.30 -23.58 -1.02
CA ALA A 211 0.74 -22.92 0.16
C ALA A 211 0.52 -21.43 -0.08
N MET A 212 1.44 -20.75 -0.78
CA MET A 212 1.32 -19.33 -1.12
C MET A 212 0.20 -19.09 -2.14
N MET A 213 0.09 -19.94 -3.18
CA MET A 213 -1.01 -19.88 -4.15
C MET A 213 -2.36 -19.97 -3.43
N TRP A 214 -2.54 -20.94 -2.53
CA TRP A 214 -3.78 -21.14 -1.78
C TRP A 214 -4.09 -19.98 -0.82
N SER A 215 -3.06 -19.42 -0.19
CA SER A 215 -3.19 -18.24 0.66
C SER A 215 -3.69 -17.04 -0.14
N ILE A 216 -3.13 -16.78 -1.33
CA ILE A 216 -3.56 -15.67 -2.20
C ILE A 216 -5.01 -15.89 -2.68
N VAL A 217 -5.39 -17.11 -3.08
CA VAL A 217 -6.78 -17.41 -3.47
C VAL A 217 -7.75 -17.07 -2.34
N LYS A 218 -7.44 -17.47 -1.10
CA LYS A 218 -8.29 -17.22 0.07
C LYS A 218 -8.35 -15.74 0.47
N MET A 219 -7.23 -15.03 0.38
CA MET A 219 -7.14 -13.64 0.82
C MET A 219 -7.63 -12.64 -0.22
N ILE A 220 -7.55 -12.99 -1.51
CA ILE A 220 -7.77 -12.06 -2.62
C ILE A 220 -8.92 -12.53 -3.53
N ILE A 221 -8.81 -13.72 -4.12
CA ILE A 221 -9.75 -14.16 -5.16
C ILE A 221 -11.15 -14.42 -4.61
N ILE A 222 -11.27 -15.12 -3.49
CA ILE A 222 -12.57 -15.41 -2.87
C ILE A 222 -13.31 -14.11 -2.50
N PRO A 223 -12.71 -13.15 -1.77
CA PRO A 223 -13.38 -11.88 -1.47
C PRO A 223 -13.73 -11.05 -2.70
N ILE A 224 -12.85 -10.97 -3.71
CA ILE A 224 -13.16 -10.24 -4.95
C ILE A 224 -14.35 -10.87 -5.66
N GLY A 225 -14.35 -12.20 -5.79
CA GLY A 225 -15.46 -12.92 -6.41
C GLY A 225 -16.78 -12.72 -5.66
N ALA A 226 -16.74 -12.72 -4.33
CA ALA A 226 -17.91 -12.42 -3.49
C ALA A 226 -18.39 -10.96 -3.63
N GLY A 227 -17.48 -10.00 -3.84
CA GLY A 227 -17.85 -8.60 -4.06
C GLY A 227 -18.40 -8.32 -5.46
N LEU A 228 -18.09 -9.15 -6.45
CA LEU A 228 -18.52 -8.97 -7.84
C LEU A 228 -19.98 -9.43 -8.08
N ILE A 229 -20.49 -10.34 -7.25
CA ILE A 229 -21.85 -10.91 -7.31
C ILE A 229 -22.82 -10.05 -6.50
#